data_AF-A0AAV4P3U0-F1
#
_entry.id   AF-A0AAV4P3U0-F1
#
_cell.length_a   1.000
_cell.length_b   1.000
_cell.length_c   1.000
_cell.angle_alpha   90.00
_cell.angle_beta   90.00
_cell.angle_gamma   90.00
#
_symmetry.space_group_name_H-M   'P 1'
#
loop_
_entity.id
_entity.type
_entity.pdbx_description
1 polymer ?
#
loop_
_entity_poly.entity_id
_entity_poly.type
_entity_poly.pdbx_seq_one_letter_code
_entity_poly.pdbx_strand_id
1 'polypeptide(L)'
;MGTEDAFVSDLVYRPRTSLPLEGGASVFDRDISKCFTEPSKTFCLTTVNESLQAEEAVGKLEKEYYDGGNSDNNSLSTGTFHGHPIHHILSHFSKFMASLNIRPLLLEPSILYCASSPGNKITLLKKGFNPYDLQGSRLMITVGIFEEESKIFDLEEVYQKGFDFDFEVLKVRRFIPRTDVDNLEVYNVHIFFYHRNLVAHVVVFFKEKNFLWHYEYQGTEFDNMLFVKKESFENFTTVPLHLDKDKSLVYDLPSNPAQFLYQVESAEFLQCQYVRKDLLAVHHPTLTSEQMRLRATIAIQELKAIFLSRFINFWLWSESLDEWFYTCDIFHTTYELSIAVSGLSIKGVNLAEQWNGNRYLELVKTLNLENKAAKFILDCHGLRINIFVGYEEDDYIWFYNETAKENESNRYL
;
A
#
# COMPACT_ATOMS: atom_id res chain seq x y z
N MET A 1 -8.84 -36.12 35.35
CA MET A 1 -8.93 -34.67 35.61
C MET A 1 -7.51 -34.15 35.74
N GLY A 2 -6.98 -33.58 34.66
CA GLY A 2 -5.62 -33.04 34.62
C GLY A 2 -5.10 -32.98 33.19
N THR A 3 -4.52 -31.82 32.84
CA THR A 3 -3.60 -31.56 31.71
C THR A 3 -4.14 -31.08 30.35
N GLU A 4 -5.24 -30.33 30.26
CA GLU A 4 -5.55 -29.55 29.03
C GLU A 4 -5.15 -28.06 29.11
N ASP A 5 -5.03 -27.47 30.30
CA ASP A 5 -4.74 -26.03 30.44
C ASP A 5 -3.25 -25.63 30.36
N ALA A 6 -2.32 -26.59 30.38
CA ALA A 6 -0.88 -26.28 30.50
C ALA A 6 -0.20 -25.91 29.17
N PHE A 7 -0.79 -26.20 28.00
CA PHE A 7 -0.15 -25.92 26.71
C PHE A 7 -0.59 -24.60 26.06
N VAL A 8 -1.69 -23.99 26.52
CA VAL A 8 -2.15 -22.69 26.01
C VAL A 8 -1.31 -21.54 26.58
N SER A 9 -0.66 -21.72 27.74
CA SER A 9 0.15 -20.67 28.40
C SER A 9 1.53 -20.42 27.78
N ASP A 10 2.05 -21.33 26.95
CA ASP A 10 3.45 -21.27 26.48
C ASP A 10 3.65 -20.56 25.14
N LEU A 11 2.57 -20.34 24.37
CA LEU A 11 2.62 -19.57 23.12
C LEU A 11 2.34 -18.09 23.38
N VAL A 12 3.15 -17.46 24.22
CA VAL A 12 3.23 -16.00 24.23
C VAL A 12 3.93 -15.58 22.95
N TYR A 13 3.14 -15.17 21.95
CA TYR A 13 3.67 -14.56 20.75
C TYR A 13 4.49 -13.33 21.15
N ARG A 14 5.77 -13.36 20.85
CA ARG A 14 6.67 -12.22 20.96
C ARG A 14 6.92 -11.82 19.53
N PRO A 15 6.20 -10.80 19.01
CA PRO A 15 6.42 -10.35 17.65
C PRO A 15 7.90 -10.13 17.44
N ARG A 16 8.44 -10.57 16.31
CA ARG A 16 9.60 -9.86 15.77
C ARG A 16 9.13 -8.42 15.68
N THR A 17 9.63 -7.54 16.55
CA THR A 17 9.60 -6.12 16.25
C THR A 17 10.14 -6.06 14.84
N SER A 18 9.31 -5.66 13.87
CA SER A 18 9.81 -5.19 12.60
C SER A 18 11.00 -4.34 12.97
N LEU A 19 12.22 -4.75 12.59
CA LEU A 19 13.41 -3.94 12.82
C LEU A 19 12.97 -2.52 12.52
N PRO A 20 13.11 -1.57 13.47
CA PRO A 20 12.86 -0.18 13.14
C PRO A 20 13.59 0.03 11.82
N LEU A 21 12.89 0.53 10.81
CA LEU A 21 13.57 1.02 9.62
C LEU A 21 14.42 2.17 10.14
N GLU A 22 15.63 1.85 10.59
CA GLU A 22 16.56 2.79 11.18
C GLU A 22 16.89 3.82 10.09
N GLY A 23 16.64 5.09 10.39
CA GLY A 23 17.04 6.22 9.54
C GLY A 23 15.95 7.22 9.15
N GLY A 24 14.75 7.16 9.74
CA GLY A 24 13.56 7.84 9.22
C GLY A 24 13.28 9.31 9.58
N ALA A 25 14.13 10.04 10.31
CA ALA A 25 13.66 11.33 10.87
C ALA A 25 14.48 12.59 10.57
N SER A 26 15.74 12.50 10.13
CA SER A 26 16.60 13.70 10.02
C SER A 26 17.08 14.05 8.59
N VAL A 27 16.77 13.21 7.59
CA VAL A 27 17.30 13.37 6.21
C VAL A 27 16.25 13.90 5.23
N PHE A 28 14.97 13.96 5.64
CA PHE A 28 13.83 14.25 4.75
C PHE A 28 13.81 15.69 4.21
N ASP A 29 14.35 16.67 4.95
CA ASP A 29 14.20 18.08 4.62
C ASP A 29 14.93 18.54 3.34
N ARG A 30 16.06 17.91 2.98
CA ARG A 30 16.90 18.42 1.87
C ARG A 30 16.47 17.94 0.49
N ASP A 31 15.97 16.71 0.37
CA ASP A 31 15.64 16.14 -0.95
C ASP A 31 14.19 16.35 -1.37
N ILE A 32 13.25 16.58 -0.43
CA ILE A 32 11.84 16.85 -0.75
C ILE A 32 11.67 18.22 -1.42
N SER A 33 12.45 19.23 -1.02
CA SER A 33 12.40 20.57 -1.64
C SER A 33 12.69 20.55 -3.15
N LYS A 34 13.53 19.62 -3.62
CA LYS A 34 13.87 19.46 -5.05
C LYS A 34 12.70 18.92 -5.89
N CYS A 35 11.76 18.23 -5.26
CA CYS A 35 10.57 17.73 -5.94
C CYS A 35 9.68 18.87 -6.44
N PHE A 36 9.69 20.02 -5.77
CA PHE A 36 8.76 21.11 -6.04
C PHE A 36 9.31 22.26 -6.91
N THR A 37 10.58 22.18 -7.34
CA THR A 37 11.30 23.35 -7.89
C THR A 37 11.48 23.40 -9.41
N GLU A 38 11.14 22.36 -10.19
CA GLU A 38 11.32 22.40 -11.66
C GLU A 38 10.06 21.98 -12.45
N PRO A 39 9.40 22.90 -13.17
CA PRO A 39 8.12 22.62 -13.87
C PRO A 39 8.23 21.73 -15.12
N SER A 40 9.43 21.40 -15.59
CA SER A 40 9.62 20.74 -16.90
C SER A 40 10.58 19.54 -16.91
N LYS A 41 11.08 19.08 -15.76
CA LYS A 41 11.86 17.85 -15.67
C LYS A 41 11.56 17.12 -14.36
N THR A 42 11.09 15.87 -14.47
CA THR A 42 11.38 14.78 -13.51
C THR A 42 11.07 15.06 -12.04
N PHE A 43 9.84 14.81 -11.59
CA PHE A 43 9.48 14.97 -10.17
C PHE A 43 10.28 14.06 -9.21
N CYS A 44 11.08 13.10 -9.69
CA CYS A 44 12.17 12.46 -8.93
C CYS A 44 13.14 11.60 -9.81
N LEU A 45 13.43 11.98 -11.06
CA LEU A 45 14.19 11.13 -12.01
C LEU A 45 15.29 11.85 -12.79
N THR A 46 16.27 12.38 -12.07
CA THR A 46 17.67 12.37 -12.51
C THR A 46 18.46 12.07 -11.24
N THR A 47 18.77 10.80 -10.93
CA THR A 47 19.98 10.13 -11.42
C THR A 47 19.83 8.60 -11.33
N VAL A 48 19.55 7.92 -12.46
CA VAL A 48 19.90 6.50 -12.64
C VAL A 48 20.36 6.28 -14.09
N ASN A 49 21.17 7.19 -14.63
CA ASN A 49 21.78 6.99 -15.95
C ASN A 49 23.27 7.37 -16.05
N GLU A 50 23.95 7.47 -14.91
CA GLU A 50 25.41 7.40 -14.88
C GLU A 50 25.80 6.18 -14.04
N SER A 51 25.91 5.03 -14.70
CA SER A 51 26.67 3.82 -14.30
C SER A 51 25.98 2.48 -14.61
N LEU A 52 25.30 2.35 -15.75
CA LEU A 52 25.10 1.04 -16.38
C LEU A 52 25.18 1.23 -17.90
N GLN A 53 26.27 0.74 -18.49
CA GLN A 53 26.62 0.73 -19.92
C GLN A 53 27.29 2.01 -20.46
N ALA A 54 28.50 2.27 -19.99
CA ALA A 54 29.55 2.81 -20.83
C ALA A 54 30.49 1.65 -21.21
N GLU A 55 30.08 0.85 -22.20
CA GLU A 55 31.00 0.06 -23.01
C GLU A 55 30.36 -0.18 -24.39
N GLU A 56 31.06 0.32 -25.41
CA GLU A 56 30.98 -0.01 -26.83
C GLU A 56 29.79 0.46 -27.69
N ALA A 57 30.03 1.60 -28.37
CA ALA A 57 29.84 1.84 -29.81
C ALA A 57 28.40 1.74 -30.38
N VAL A 58 27.87 2.71 -31.11
CA VAL A 58 28.30 3.23 -32.42
C VAL A 58 27.40 4.47 -32.65
N GLY A 59 27.93 5.69 -32.82
CA GLY A 59 28.39 6.17 -34.12
C GLY A 59 27.22 6.65 -35.00
N LYS A 60 27.20 7.96 -35.30
CA LYS A 60 26.33 8.70 -36.24
C LYS A 60 25.01 9.23 -35.67
N LEU A 61 25.00 10.52 -35.36
CA LEU A 61 24.27 11.54 -36.12
C LEU A 61 24.76 12.91 -35.64
N GLU A 62 25.94 13.29 -36.13
CA GLU A 62 26.28 14.70 -36.33
C GLU A 62 25.52 15.22 -37.55
N LYS A 63 25.30 16.54 -37.52
CA LYS A 63 25.01 17.47 -38.61
C LYS A 63 23.55 17.80 -38.93
N GLU A 64 23.29 19.08 -38.67
CA GLU A 64 22.64 20.08 -39.52
C GLU A 64 21.27 20.57 -39.03
N TYR A 65 21.30 21.67 -38.28
CA TYR A 65 20.65 22.89 -38.76
C TYR A 65 21.37 24.15 -38.26
N TYR A 66 21.52 25.09 -39.19
CA TYR A 66 22.45 26.22 -39.22
C TYR A 66 22.21 27.31 -38.16
N ASP A 67 23.30 27.68 -37.48
CA ASP A 67 24.01 28.97 -37.49
C ASP A 67 23.23 30.31 -37.42
N GLY A 68 23.73 31.19 -36.54
CA GLY A 68 23.28 32.57 -36.41
C GLY A 68 23.69 33.21 -35.08
N GLY A 69 25.00 33.43 -34.90
CA GLY A 69 25.56 34.04 -33.69
C GLY A 69 25.14 35.50 -33.47
N ASN A 70 25.12 35.90 -32.20
CA ASN A 70 25.66 37.18 -31.78
C ASN A 70 26.04 37.11 -30.29
N SER A 71 27.27 37.50 -29.99
CA SER A 71 27.71 37.76 -28.63
C SER A 71 27.15 39.11 -28.18
N ASP A 72 26.61 39.16 -26.96
CA ASP A 72 26.98 40.14 -25.94
C ASP A 72 25.86 40.29 -24.90
N ASN A 73 26.32 40.52 -23.67
CA ASN A 73 25.58 40.91 -22.47
C ASN A 73 25.01 39.77 -21.61
N ASN A 74 25.90 39.31 -20.74
CA ASN A 74 25.61 38.98 -19.34
C ASN A 74 24.55 39.93 -18.75
N SER A 75 23.30 39.49 -18.77
CA SER A 75 22.37 39.72 -17.67
C SER A 75 21.86 38.36 -17.26
N LEU A 76 22.44 37.81 -16.19
CA LEU A 76 21.87 36.69 -15.46
C LEU A 76 20.52 37.18 -14.93
N SER A 77 19.46 37.04 -15.73
CA SER A 77 18.10 37.27 -15.28
C SER A 77 17.92 36.33 -14.11
N THR A 78 17.74 36.90 -12.92
CA THR A 78 17.24 36.18 -11.74
C THR A 78 15.92 35.57 -12.14
N GLY A 79 15.95 34.33 -12.62
CA GLY A 79 14.77 33.57 -12.97
C GLY A 79 13.91 33.51 -11.73
N THR A 80 12.79 34.22 -11.76
CA THR A 80 11.74 34.08 -10.77
C THR A 80 11.28 32.64 -10.84
N PHE A 81 11.73 31.82 -9.88
CA PHE A 81 11.25 30.47 -9.68
C PHE A 81 9.74 30.54 -9.46
N HIS A 82 8.96 30.28 -10.51
CA HIS A 82 7.54 30.04 -10.38
C HIS A 82 7.39 28.63 -9.81
N GLY A 83 7.11 28.53 -8.52
CA GLY A 83 6.85 27.26 -7.85
C GLY A 83 5.74 26.49 -8.56
N HIS A 84 5.84 25.16 -8.58
CA HIS A 84 4.86 24.30 -9.24
C HIS A 84 3.42 24.64 -8.77
N PRO A 85 2.40 24.65 -9.65
CA PRO A 85 1.01 24.99 -9.27
C PRO A 85 0.48 24.19 -8.06
N ILE A 86 0.93 22.95 -7.91
CA ILE A 86 0.64 22.09 -6.75
C ILE A 86 1.06 22.72 -5.41
N HIS A 87 2.19 23.43 -5.37
CA HIS A 87 2.64 24.08 -4.14
C HIS A 87 1.65 25.16 -3.67
N HIS A 88 1.02 25.88 -4.60
CA HIS A 88 0.02 26.88 -4.24
C HIS A 88 -1.20 26.24 -3.59
N ILE A 89 -1.75 25.18 -4.19
CA ILE A 89 -2.90 24.47 -3.59
C ILE A 89 -2.53 23.76 -2.29
N LEU A 90 -1.34 23.16 -2.17
CA LEU A 90 -0.86 22.60 -0.89
C LEU A 90 -0.79 23.67 0.20
N SER A 91 -0.20 24.82 -0.11
CA SER A 91 -0.10 25.91 0.86
C SER A 91 -1.47 26.43 1.30
N HIS A 92 -2.34 26.67 0.33
CA HIS A 92 -3.67 27.25 0.57
C HIS A 92 -4.58 26.27 1.31
N PHE A 93 -4.59 25.01 0.88
CA PHE A 93 -5.37 23.94 1.51
C PHE A 93 -4.88 23.62 2.93
N SER A 94 -3.56 23.58 3.16
CA SER A 94 -3.00 23.37 4.50
C SER A 94 -3.47 24.44 5.50
N LYS A 95 -3.50 25.72 5.10
CA LYS A 95 -4.01 26.80 5.96
C LYS A 95 -5.49 26.64 6.29
N PHE A 96 -6.31 26.26 5.30
CA PHE A 96 -7.72 25.96 5.52
C PHE A 96 -7.89 24.81 6.52
N MET A 97 -7.21 23.69 6.32
CA MET A 97 -7.29 22.53 7.21
C MET A 97 -6.77 22.83 8.63
N ALA A 98 -5.67 23.58 8.74
CA ALA A 98 -5.14 24.03 10.03
C ALA A 98 -6.14 24.91 10.79
N SER A 99 -6.91 25.73 10.07
CA SER A 99 -7.99 26.52 10.68
C SER A 99 -9.11 25.67 11.26
N LEU A 100 -9.23 24.41 10.82
CA LEU A 100 -10.16 23.40 11.33
C LEU A 100 -9.51 22.47 12.37
N ASN A 101 -8.25 22.74 12.74
CA ASN A 101 -7.43 21.87 13.59
C ASN A 101 -7.26 20.44 13.02
N ILE A 102 -7.29 20.30 11.69
CA ILE A 102 -7.01 19.03 11.00
C ILE A 102 -5.62 19.09 10.38
N ARG A 103 -4.85 18.01 10.55
CA ARG A 103 -3.59 17.80 9.84
C ARG A 103 -3.80 16.74 8.75
N PRO A 104 -3.96 17.15 7.48
CA PRO A 104 -4.23 16.19 6.41
C PRO A 104 -3.02 15.29 6.16
N LEU A 105 -3.29 14.01 5.91
CA LEU A 105 -2.32 13.03 5.45
C LEU A 105 -2.05 13.25 3.96
N LEU A 106 -0.81 13.51 3.56
CA LEU A 106 -0.48 13.68 2.15
C LEU A 106 -0.36 12.31 1.47
N LEU A 107 -1.23 12.05 0.50
CA LEU A 107 -1.35 10.75 -0.19
C LEU A 107 -0.78 10.76 -1.60
N GLU A 108 -0.29 11.91 -2.08
CA GLU A 108 0.21 12.05 -3.44
C GLU A 108 1.38 11.07 -3.71
N PRO A 109 1.23 10.10 -4.63
CA PRO A 109 2.21 9.02 -4.80
C PRO A 109 3.60 9.50 -5.16
N SER A 110 3.68 10.55 -5.99
CA SER A 110 4.94 11.15 -6.41
C SER A 110 5.71 11.73 -5.21
N ILE A 111 5.01 12.40 -4.28
CA ILE A 111 5.60 12.96 -3.06
C ILE A 111 6.02 11.84 -2.09
N LEU A 112 5.17 10.82 -1.91
CA LEU A 112 5.47 9.65 -1.10
C LEU A 112 6.70 8.88 -1.61
N TYR A 113 6.82 8.75 -2.93
CA TYR A 113 7.96 8.09 -3.55
C TYR A 113 9.23 8.89 -3.29
N CYS A 114 9.16 10.22 -3.43
CA CYS A 114 10.28 11.10 -3.14
C CYS A 114 10.69 11.08 -1.66
N ALA A 115 9.74 10.98 -0.73
CA ALA A 115 9.99 10.81 0.70
C ALA A 115 10.60 9.43 1.04
N SER A 116 10.54 8.45 0.15
CA SER A 116 11.12 7.12 0.42
C SER A 116 12.65 7.14 0.42
N SER A 117 13.26 6.30 1.27
CA SER A 117 14.72 6.13 1.32
C SER A 117 15.28 5.59 -0.02
N PRO A 118 16.55 5.85 -0.37
CA PRO A 118 17.15 5.35 -1.60
C PRO A 118 17.04 3.83 -1.78
N GLY A 119 17.26 3.06 -0.70
CA GLY A 119 17.13 1.60 -0.74
C GLY A 119 15.69 1.13 -1.02
N ASN A 120 14.70 1.81 -0.43
CA ASN A 120 13.29 1.50 -0.69
C ASN A 120 12.88 1.88 -2.11
N LYS A 121 13.35 3.01 -2.64
CA LYS A 121 13.11 3.41 -4.05
C LYS A 121 13.61 2.35 -5.03
N ILE A 122 14.86 1.88 -4.85
CA ILE A 122 15.43 0.80 -5.68
C ILE A 122 14.60 -0.49 -5.56
N THR A 123 14.14 -0.81 -4.35
CA THR A 123 13.35 -2.02 -4.13
C THR A 123 11.98 -1.93 -4.81
N LEU A 124 11.28 -0.80 -4.69
CA LEU A 124 10.03 -0.55 -5.41
C LEU A 124 10.21 -0.72 -6.93
N LEU A 125 11.23 -0.09 -7.52
CA LEU A 125 11.52 -0.22 -8.96
C LEU A 125 11.78 -1.68 -9.37
N LYS A 126 12.51 -2.46 -8.56
CA LYS A 126 12.73 -3.89 -8.81
C LYS A 126 11.46 -4.73 -8.74
N LYS A 127 10.43 -4.25 -8.04
CA LYS A 127 9.10 -4.90 -7.92
C LYS A 127 8.13 -4.45 -9.00
N GLY A 128 8.60 -3.70 -10.00
CA GLY A 128 7.74 -3.23 -11.10
C GLY A 128 6.95 -1.96 -10.76
N PHE A 129 7.14 -1.38 -9.57
CA PHE A 129 6.55 -0.11 -9.22
C PHE A 129 7.07 0.98 -10.17
N ASN A 130 6.17 1.57 -10.94
CA ASN A 130 6.52 2.59 -11.92
C ASN A 130 6.00 3.95 -11.46
N PRO A 131 6.88 4.89 -11.06
CA PRO A 131 6.45 6.21 -10.58
C PRO A 131 5.76 7.05 -11.66
N TYR A 132 5.88 6.69 -12.95
CA TYR A 132 5.15 7.34 -14.04
C TYR A 132 3.67 6.98 -14.05
N ASP A 133 3.33 5.75 -13.66
CA ASP A 133 1.95 5.25 -13.63
C ASP A 133 1.15 5.91 -12.49
N LEU A 134 1.85 6.56 -11.57
CA LEU A 134 1.30 7.23 -10.40
C LEU A 134 1.48 8.75 -10.45
N GLN A 135 1.80 9.30 -11.62
CA GLN A 135 1.69 10.75 -11.81
C GLN A 135 0.23 11.14 -11.67
N GLY A 136 -0.13 11.64 -10.48
CA GLY A 136 -1.41 12.30 -10.26
C GLY A 136 -1.63 13.42 -11.27
N SER A 137 -2.87 13.91 -11.36
CA SER A 137 -3.16 15.06 -12.20
C SER A 137 -2.29 16.25 -11.77
N ARG A 138 -1.66 16.95 -12.74
CA ARG A 138 -0.88 18.17 -12.46
C ARG A 138 -1.70 19.30 -11.80
N LEU A 139 -3.02 19.13 -11.82
CA LEU A 139 -4.01 20.07 -11.30
C LEU A 139 -4.67 19.58 -10.01
N MET A 140 -4.25 18.43 -9.48
CA MET A 140 -4.87 17.84 -8.30
C MET A 140 -3.85 17.42 -7.26
N ILE A 141 -4.28 17.41 -6.00
CA ILE A 141 -3.58 16.72 -4.91
C ILE A 141 -4.55 15.76 -4.23
N THR A 142 -4.06 14.58 -3.85
CA THR A 142 -4.81 13.67 -2.99
C THR A 142 -4.28 13.73 -1.56
N VAL A 143 -5.20 13.87 -0.61
CA VAL A 143 -4.94 13.88 0.83
C VAL A 143 -5.94 13.00 1.55
N GLY A 144 -5.59 12.54 2.75
CA GLY A 144 -6.42 11.73 3.61
C GLY A 144 -6.78 12.47 4.90
N ILE A 145 -7.95 12.15 5.43
CA ILE A 145 -8.37 12.46 6.81
C ILE A 145 -9.00 11.22 7.43
N PHE A 146 -9.19 11.23 8.74
CA PHE A 146 -9.89 10.15 9.43
C PHE A 146 -11.37 10.44 9.59
N GLU A 147 -12.17 9.39 9.74
CA GLU A 147 -13.62 9.46 9.94
C GLU A 147 -14.05 10.47 11.01
N GLU A 148 -13.36 10.51 12.15
CA GLU A 148 -13.66 11.42 13.26
C GLU A 148 -13.57 12.89 12.83
N GLU A 149 -12.58 13.21 11.99
CA GLU A 149 -12.37 14.54 11.44
C GLU A 149 -13.38 14.87 10.34
N SER A 150 -13.87 13.86 9.61
CA SER A 150 -14.80 14.06 8.49
C SER A 150 -16.16 14.65 8.89
N LYS A 151 -16.57 14.46 10.15
CA LYS A 151 -17.87 14.91 10.68
C LYS A 151 -18.02 16.42 10.70
N ILE A 152 -16.92 17.15 10.89
CA ILE A 152 -16.99 18.63 10.94
C ILE A 152 -17.41 19.22 9.59
N PHE A 153 -17.16 18.49 8.49
CA PHE A 153 -17.54 18.95 7.16
C PHE A 153 -19.06 18.94 6.93
N ASP A 154 -19.86 18.42 7.85
CA ASP A 154 -21.32 18.55 7.79
C ASP A 154 -21.84 19.85 8.42
N LEU A 155 -20.97 20.61 9.10
CA LEU A 155 -21.32 21.88 9.73
C LEU A 155 -21.32 23.01 8.69
N GLU A 156 -22.35 23.86 8.73
CA GLU A 156 -22.52 25.01 7.82
C GLU A 156 -21.36 26.02 7.97
N GLU A 157 -20.86 26.21 9.18
CA GLU A 157 -19.72 27.09 9.47
C GLU A 157 -18.43 26.66 8.74
N VAL A 158 -18.22 25.35 8.55
CA VAL A 158 -17.06 24.83 7.81
C VAL A 158 -17.20 25.09 6.32
N TYR A 159 -18.42 25.03 5.78
CA TYR A 159 -18.68 25.39 4.39
C TYR A 159 -18.44 26.88 4.14
N GLN A 160 -18.96 27.75 5.02
CA GLN A 160 -18.71 29.19 4.93
C GLN A 160 -17.22 29.51 5.02
N LYS A 161 -16.50 28.85 5.93
CA LYS A 161 -15.05 29.00 6.04
C LYS A 161 -14.31 28.53 4.78
N GLY A 162 -14.75 27.44 4.15
CA GLY A 162 -14.21 26.98 2.87
C GLY A 162 -14.39 28.05 1.78
N PHE A 163 -15.57 28.66 1.71
CA PHE A 163 -15.86 29.76 0.80
C PHE A 163 -14.98 30.99 1.06
N ASP A 164 -14.75 31.36 2.33
CA ASP A 164 -13.84 32.46 2.70
C ASP A 164 -12.38 32.18 2.30
N PHE A 165 -12.03 30.90 2.11
CA PHE A 165 -10.77 30.44 1.54
C PHE A 165 -10.85 30.21 0.02
N ASP A 166 -11.85 30.75 -0.69
CA ASP A 166 -12.03 30.59 -2.13
C ASP A 166 -12.11 29.11 -2.59
N PHE A 167 -12.74 28.25 -1.79
CA PHE A 167 -13.02 26.87 -2.18
C PHE A 167 -14.50 26.68 -2.52
N GLU A 168 -14.75 26.04 -3.65
CA GLU A 168 -16.02 25.36 -3.93
C GLU A 168 -15.91 23.90 -3.46
N VAL A 169 -16.91 23.41 -2.73
CA VAL A 169 -16.84 22.12 -2.04
C VAL A 169 -17.90 21.16 -2.56
N LEU A 170 -17.46 20.02 -3.09
CA LEU A 170 -18.32 18.90 -3.47
C LEU A 170 -18.10 17.73 -2.50
N LYS A 171 -19.18 17.20 -1.93
CA LYS A 171 -19.16 16.07 -0.99
C LYS A 171 -19.77 14.84 -1.63
N VAL A 172 -19.06 13.73 -1.58
CA VAL A 172 -19.59 12.41 -1.94
C VAL A 172 -19.96 11.71 -0.65
N ARG A 173 -21.24 11.36 -0.53
CA ARG A 173 -21.78 10.71 0.66
C ARG A 173 -22.22 9.28 0.35
N ARG A 174 -21.90 8.35 1.25
CA ARG A 174 -22.28 6.95 1.15
C ARG A 174 -22.76 6.42 2.50
N PHE A 175 -23.59 5.39 2.42
CA PHE A 175 -23.94 4.57 3.57
C PHE A 175 -22.78 3.64 3.90
N ILE A 176 -22.45 3.53 5.19
CA ILE A 176 -21.42 2.64 5.68
C ILE A 176 -22.06 1.41 6.34
N PRO A 177 -22.01 0.22 5.72
CA PRO A 177 -22.56 -1.01 6.29
C PRO A 177 -21.68 -1.45 7.45
N ARG A 178 -21.92 -0.87 8.63
CA ARG A 178 -21.47 -1.40 9.90
C ARG A 178 -22.41 -2.53 10.34
N THR A 179 -21.92 -3.40 11.22
CA THR A 179 -22.61 -4.62 11.67
C THR A 179 -24.00 -4.41 12.28
N ASP A 180 -24.39 -3.17 12.62
CA ASP A 180 -25.72 -2.82 13.10
C ASP A 180 -26.57 -2.19 11.98
N VAL A 181 -27.38 -3.03 11.35
CA VAL A 181 -28.30 -2.66 10.24
C VAL A 181 -29.36 -1.64 10.67
N ASP A 182 -29.59 -1.50 11.98
CA ASP A 182 -30.65 -0.65 12.54
C ASP A 182 -30.29 0.84 12.64
N ASN A 183 -29.01 1.21 12.50
CA ASN A 183 -28.55 2.61 12.50
C ASN A 183 -27.81 2.94 11.21
N LEU A 184 -28.56 3.27 10.16
CA LEU A 184 -27.99 3.64 8.87
C LEU A 184 -27.42 5.07 8.92
N GLU A 185 -26.12 5.21 9.20
CA GLU A 185 -25.42 6.50 9.17
C GLU A 185 -24.80 6.76 7.79
N VAL A 186 -24.94 8.00 7.30
CA VAL A 186 -24.37 8.46 6.03
C VAL A 186 -23.13 9.30 6.31
N TYR A 187 -22.03 8.95 5.67
CA TYR A 187 -20.73 9.59 5.87
C TYR A 187 -20.24 10.26 4.60
N ASN A 188 -19.46 11.34 4.76
CA ASN A 188 -18.63 11.85 3.67
C ASN A 188 -17.49 10.85 3.42
N VAL A 189 -17.36 10.39 2.19
CA VAL A 189 -16.33 9.40 1.81
C VAL A 189 -15.25 9.99 0.92
N HIS A 190 -15.63 10.96 0.09
CA HIS A 190 -14.71 11.83 -0.63
C HIS A 190 -15.21 13.27 -0.55
N ILE A 191 -14.28 14.21 -0.45
CA ILE A 191 -14.58 15.65 -0.47
C ILE A 191 -13.63 16.30 -1.46
N PHE A 192 -14.16 17.07 -2.40
CA PHE A 192 -13.39 17.77 -3.42
C PHE A 192 -13.46 19.27 -3.14
N PHE A 193 -12.30 19.89 -2.97
CA PHE A 193 -12.15 21.32 -2.82
C PHE A 193 -11.58 21.90 -4.11
N TYR A 194 -12.42 22.61 -4.84
CA TYR A 194 -12.05 23.28 -6.07
C TYR A 194 -11.56 24.70 -5.77
N HIS A 195 -10.38 25.04 -6.26
CA HIS A 195 -9.83 26.38 -6.21
C HIS A 195 -9.29 26.74 -7.59
N ARG A 196 -10.04 27.57 -8.34
CA ARG A 196 -9.76 27.87 -9.76
C ARG A 196 -9.73 26.57 -10.57
N ASN A 197 -8.60 26.25 -11.21
CA ASN A 197 -8.41 25.02 -11.98
C ASN A 197 -7.67 23.93 -11.18
N LEU A 198 -7.53 24.09 -9.87
CA LEU A 198 -6.84 23.14 -9.00
C LEU A 198 -7.84 22.46 -8.06
N VAL A 199 -7.61 21.19 -7.74
CA VAL A 199 -8.48 20.38 -6.89
C VAL A 199 -7.70 19.75 -5.74
N ALA A 200 -8.21 19.86 -4.52
CA ALA A 200 -7.76 19.03 -3.41
C ALA A 200 -8.80 17.93 -3.17
N HIS A 201 -8.43 16.69 -3.50
CA HIS A 201 -9.22 15.49 -3.27
C HIS A 201 -8.91 14.95 -1.89
N VAL A 202 -9.92 14.97 -1.02
CA VAL A 202 -9.84 14.43 0.34
C VAL A 202 -10.51 13.06 0.35
N VAL A 203 -9.75 12.06 0.76
CA VAL A 203 -10.21 10.69 1.01
C VAL A 203 -10.45 10.52 2.50
N VAL A 204 -11.59 9.95 2.88
CA VAL A 204 -11.90 9.67 4.29
C VAL A 204 -11.57 8.23 4.60
N PHE A 205 -10.67 8.02 5.56
CA PHE A 205 -10.31 6.71 6.08
C PHE A 205 -11.21 6.33 7.27
N PHE A 206 -11.81 5.15 7.16
CA PHE A 206 -12.59 4.49 8.20
C PHE A 206 -11.74 3.42 8.85
N LYS A 207 -11.73 3.40 10.19
CA LYS A 207 -10.97 2.41 10.93
C LYS A 207 -11.85 1.19 11.21
N GLU A 208 -11.38 0.03 10.79
CA GLU A 208 -11.97 -1.27 11.13
C GLU A 208 -10.88 -2.15 11.74
N LYS A 209 -10.92 -2.33 13.06
CA LYS A 209 -9.90 -3.06 13.84
C LYS A 209 -8.48 -2.53 13.56
N ASN A 210 -7.69 -3.29 12.79
CA ASN A 210 -6.29 -3.02 12.47
C ASN A 210 -6.08 -2.54 11.02
N PHE A 211 -7.17 -2.22 10.33
CA PHE A 211 -7.13 -1.73 8.96
C PHE A 211 -7.77 -0.35 8.88
N LEU A 212 -7.28 0.43 7.93
CA LEU A 212 -7.88 1.67 7.48
C LEU A 212 -8.45 1.39 6.09
N TRP A 213 -9.69 1.72 5.85
CA TRP A 213 -10.33 1.47 4.58
C TRP A 213 -11.03 2.73 4.09
N HIS A 214 -11.23 2.87 2.79
CA HIS A 214 -12.02 3.95 2.23
C HIS A 214 -12.93 3.42 1.13
N TYR A 215 -13.94 4.19 0.77
CA TYR A 215 -14.83 3.82 -0.32
C TYR A 215 -14.17 4.02 -1.69
N GLU A 216 -14.53 3.18 -2.65
CA GLU A 216 -14.33 3.46 -4.05
C GLU A 216 -15.19 4.67 -4.50
N TYR A 217 -14.59 5.55 -5.31
CA TYR A 217 -15.32 6.61 -6.01
C TYR A 217 -15.79 6.12 -7.38
N GLN A 218 -17.10 6.12 -7.61
CA GLN A 218 -17.74 5.54 -8.81
C GLN A 218 -17.91 6.54 -9.97
N GLY A 219 -17.15 7.64 -9.99
CA GLY A 219 -17.24 8.66 -11.05
C GLY A 219 -16.03 8.62 -11.97
N THR A 220 -16.26 8.80 -13.27
CA THR A 220 -15.22 8.64 -14.29
C THR A 220 -14.24 9.82 -14.39
N GLU A 221 -14.56 10.95 -13.77
CA GLU A 221 -13.75 12.17 -13.80
C GLU A 221 -12.35 11.94 -13.21
N PHE A 222 -12.22 10.92 -12.35
CA PHE A 222 -11.05 10.68 -11.52
C PHE A 222 -10.55 9.22 -11.58
N ASP A 223 -10.94 8.45 -12.62
CA ASP A 223 -10.58 7.03 -12.76
C ASP A 223 -9.07 6.77 -12.88
N ASN A 224 -8.27 7.79 -13.18
CA ASN A 224 -6.81 7.68 -13.21
C ASN A 224 -6.18 7.80 -11.81
N MET A 225 -6.97 8.05 -10.75
CA MET A 225 -6.46 8.17 -9.39
C MET A 225 -6.40 6.83 -8.66
N LEU A 226 -5.33 6.61 -7.90
CA LEU A 226 -5.12 5.37 -7.15
C LEU A 226 -6.08 5.23 -5.97
N PHE A 227 -6.25 6.30 -5.18
CA PHE A 227 -7.11 6.34 -4.00
C PHE A 227 -8.59 6.53 -4.33
N VAL A 228 -8.96 6.35 -5.60
CA VAL A 228 -10.34 6.26 -6.06
C VAL A 228 -10.78 4.80 -6.15
N LYS A 229 -9.85 3.84 -6.28
CA LYS A 229 -10.16 2.45 -6.67
C LYS A 229 -9.98 1.39 -5.57
N LYS A 230 -9.19 1.66 -4.53
CA LYS A 230 -8.62 0.60 -3.68
C LYS A 230 -8.90 0.80 -2.21
N GLU A 231 -9.32 -0.26 -1.54
CA GLU A 231 -10.28 -0.10 -0.46
C GLU A 231 -9.71 -0.36 0.93
N SER A 232 -8.52 -0.98 1.11
CA SER A 232 -8.00 -1.21 2.48
C SER A 232 -6.48 -1.26 2.64
N PHE A 233 -6.00 -0.48 3.61
CA PHE A 233 -4.63 -0.34 4.04
C PHE A 233 -4.45 -0.92 5.44
N GLU A 234 -3.28 -1.49 5.70
CA GLU A 234 -2.92 -1.80 7.09
C GLU A 234 -2.84 -0.51 7.88
N ASN A 235 -3.25 -0.53 9.14
CA ASN A 235 -3.13 0.65 9.99
C ASN A 235 -1.64 1.06 10.11
N PHE A 236 -1.34 2.32 9.81
CA PHE A 236 0.01 2.87 9.81
C PHE A 236 0.10 4.08 10.74
N THR A 237 1.30 4.39 11.21
CA THR A 237 1.57 5.62 11.95
C THR A 237 1.95 6.74 11.00
N THR A 238 1.79 7.98 11.44
CA THR A 238 2.16 9.16 10.66
C THR A 238 3.36 9.90 11.24
N VAL A 239 4.06 10.63 10.40
CA VAL A 239 5.11 11.58 10.77
C VAL A 239 4.80 12.94 10.16
N PRO A 240 5.04 14.05 10.88
CA PRO A 240 4.78 15.38 10.34
C PRO A 240 5.78 15.73 9.22
N LEU A 241 5.26 16.34 8.17
CA LEU A 241 6.00 16.93 7.06
C LEU A 241 5.77 18.45 7.08
N HIS A 242 6.87 19.20 7.05
CA HIS A 242 6.85 20.64 6.90
C HIS A 242 7.28 20.99 5.48
N LEU A 243 6.37 21.56 4.69
CA LEU A 243 6.66 21.91 3.29
C LEU A 243 7.41 23.25 3.15
N ASP A 244 7.35 24.09 4.18
CA ASP A 244 7.95 25.41 4.21
C ASP A 244 8.99 25.55 5.33
N LYS A 245 9.92 26.49 5.15
CA LYS A 245 11.01 26.76 6.11
C LYS A 245 10.49 27.21 7.47
N ASP A 246 9.35 27.89 7.48
CA ASP A 246 8.73 28.44 8.70
C ASP A 246 7.81 27.40 9.39
N LYS A 247 7.74 26.19 8.86
CA LYS A 247 6.98 25.05 9.40
C LYS A 247 5.47 25.30 9.54
N SER A 248 4.94 26.27 8.81
CA SER A 248 3.52 26.63 8.85
C SER A 248 2.64 25.70 8.00
N LEU A 249 3.24 25.02 7.02
CA LEU A 249 2.56 24.05 6.14
C LEU A 249 2.80 22.64 6.67
N VAL A 250 1.89 22.20 7.53
CA VAL A 250 1.99 20.89 8.19
C VAL A 250 1.05 19.90 7.52
N TYR A 251 1.65 18.87 6.95
CA TYR A 251 0.98 17.65 6.51
C TYR A 251 1.48 16.50 7.36
N ASP A 252 0.71 15.42 7.43
CA ASP A 252 1.23 14.14 7.91
C ASP A 252 1.62 13.28 6.71
N LEU A 253 2.63 12.42 6.87
CA LEU A 253 3.01 11.37 5.92
C LEU A 253 2.90 10.01 6.61
N PRO A 254 2.60 8.92 5.88
CA PRO A 254 2.83 7.58 6.39
C PRO A 254 4.29 7.44 6.84
N SER A 255 4.51 6.87 8.03
CA SER A 255 5.85 6.69 8.60
C SER A 255 6.75 5.77 7.75
N ASN A 256 6.13 4.93 6.90
CA ASN A 256 6.79 4.13 5.88
C ASN A 256 6.16 4.37 4.50
N PRO A 257 6.54 5.46 3.79
CA PRO A 257 5.93 5.83 2.51
C PRO A 257 6.05 4.73 1.45
N ALA A 258 7.15 3.97 1.43
CA ALA A 258 7.36 2.91 0.46
C ALA A 258 6.41 1.74 0.66
N GLN A 259 6.22 1.30 1.91
CA GLN A 259 5.26 0.23 2.22
C GLN A 259 3.84 0.67 1.91
N PHE A 260 3.51 1.92 2.23
CA PHE A 260 2.21 2.48 1.94
C PHE A 260 1.95 2.51 0.42
N LEU A 261 2.90 3.02 -0.37
CA LEU A 261 2.83 3.01 -1.84
C LEU A 261 2.66 1.61 -2.43
N TYR A 262 3.39 0.63 -1.90
CA TYR A 262 3.26 -0.75 -2.35
C TYR A 262 1.87 -1.33 -2.03
N GLN A 263 1.30 -1.00 -0.86
CA GLN A 263 -0.08 -1.39 -0.54
C GLN A 263 -1.09 -0.72 -1.49
N VAL A 264 -0.90 0.55 -1.88
CA VAL A 264 -1.78 1.23 -2.85
C VAL A 264 -1.88 0.47 -4.18
N GLU A 265 -0.88 -0.33 -4.56
CA GLU A 265 -0.98 -1.14 -5.78
C GLU A 265 -1.76 -2.46 -5.62
N SER A 266 -1.97 -2.94 -4.40
CA SER A 266 -2.56 -4.27 -4.15
C SER A 266 -3.65 -4.31 -3.06
N ALA A 267 -4.03 -3.15 -2.53
CA ALA A 267 -4.95 -2.99 -1.41
C ALA A 267 -6.41 -3.24 -1.83
N GLU A 268 -6.85 -4.48 -1.76
CA GLU A 268 -8.26 -4.84 -1.92
C GLU A 268 -8.90 -5.16 -0.57
N PHE A 269 -10.15 -4.73 -0.37
CA PHE A 269 -10.90 -5.04 0.83
C PHE A 269 -11.94 -6.12 0.56
N LEU A 270 -11.64 -7.36 0.99
CA LEU A 270 -12.61 -8.44 0.96
C LEU A 270 -13.21 -8.63 2.35
N GLN A 271 -14.37 -8.00 2.60
CA GLN A 271 -15.15 -8.30 3.79
C GLN A 271 -15.71 -9.72 3.69
N CYS A 272 -15.57 -10.50 4.77
CA CYS A 272 -16.22 -11.81 4.82
C CYS A 272 -17.74 -11.64 4.77
N GLN A 273 -18.41 -12.47 3.98
CA GLN A 273 -19.87 -12.49 3.91
C GLN A 273 -20.34 -13.75 4.62
N TYR A 274 -20.81 -13.60 5.86
CA TYR A 274 -21.35 -14.75 6.58
C TYR A 274 -22.60 -15.27 5.85
N VAL A 275 -22.42 -16.33 5.09
CA VAL A 275 -23.48 -17.09 4.46
C VAL A 275 -23.50 -18.42 5.17
N ARG A 276 -24.58 -18.66 5.92
CA ARG A 276 -24.77 -19.91 6.64
C ARG A 276 -24.86 -21.06 5.63
N LYS A 277 -23.72 -21.69 5.33
CA LYS A 277 -23.65 -22.94 4.59
C LYS A 277 -23.69 -24.09 5.59
N ASP A 278 -24.42 -25.16 5.26
CA ASP A 278 -24.39 -26.42 6.00
C ASP A 278 -23.06 -27.16 5.70
N LEU A 279 -21.95 -26.56 6.13
CA LEU A 279 -20.62 -27.15 5.99
C LEU A 279 -20.39 -28.11 7.15
N LEU A 280 -19.98 -29.35 6.83
CA LEU A 280 -19.60 -30.33 7.84
C LEU A 280 -18.32 -29.87 8.53
N ALA A 281 -18.45 -29.49 9.80
CA ALA A 281 -17.33 -29.07 10.62
C ALA A 281 -16.32 -30.22 10.76
N VAL A 282 -15.04 -29.90 10.62
CA VAL A 282 -13.95 -30.86 10.79
C VAL A 282 -13.21 -30.55 12.10
N HIS A 283 -12.81 -31.57 12.87
CA HIS A 283 -12.00 -31.42 14.10
C HIS A 283 -10.54 -31.86 13.99
N HIS A 284 -9.59 -30.95 14.26
CA HIS A 284 -8.17 -31.28 14.15
C HIS A 284 -7.83 -32.42 15.11
N PRO A 285 -7.02 -33.41 14.70
CA PRO A 285 -6.78 -34.61 15.52
C PRO A 285 -6.18 -34.30 16.91
N THR A 286 -5.48 -33.18 17.03
CA THR A 286 -4.70 -32.82 18.23
C THR A 286 -4.88 -31.39 18.73
N LEU A 287 -5.56 -30.51 17.99
CA LEU A 287 -5.63 -29.08 18.31
C LEU A 287 -7.08 -28.66 18.47
N THR A 288 -7.36 -27.81 19.45
CA THR A 288 -8.67 -27.15 19.55
C THR A 288 -8.80 -26.05 18.49
N SER A 289 -10.02 -25.63 18.15
CA SER A 289 -10.24 -24.51 17.21
C SER A 289 -9.58 -23.21 17.68
N GLU A 290 -9.58 -22.92 18.98
CA GLU A 290 -8.89 -21.76 19.55
C GLU A 290 -7.37 -21.85 19.35
N GLN A 291 -6.80 -23.03 19.61
CA GLN A 291 -5.38 -23.31 19.40
C GLN A 291 -4.95 -23.18 17.94
N MET A 292 -5.81 -23.59 16.99
CA MET A 292 -5.59 -23.38 15.56
C MET A 292 -5.62 -21.90 15.20
N ARG A 293 -6.65 -21.15 15.63
CA ARG A 293 -6.76 -19.70 15.37
C ARG A 293 -5.57 -18.91 15.94
N LEU A 294 -5.11 -19.26 17.14
CA LEU A 294 -3.93 -18.65 17.74
C LEU A 294 -2.66 -18.91 16.91
N ARG A 295 -2.41 -20.17 16.52
CA ARG A 295 -1.26 -20.53 15.68
C ARG A 295 -1.33 -19.90 14.30
N ALA A 296 -2.51 -19.83 13.69
CA ALA A 296 -2.70 -19.17 12.41
C ALA A 296 -2.43 -17.66 12.51
N THR A 297 -2.86 -17.02 13.60
CA THR A 297 -2.56 -15.61 13.87
C THR A 297 -1.04 -15.40 13.98
N ILE A 298 -0.35 -16.23 14.75
CA ILE A 298 1.11 -16.19 14.90
C ILE A 298 1.79 -16.39 13.54
N ALA A 299 1.38 -17.41 12.78
CA ALA A 299 1.92 -17.72 11.47
C ALA A 299 1.77 -16.55 10.50
N ILE A 300 0.57 -15.97 10.39
CA ILE A 300 0.30 -14.82 9.55
C ILE A 300 1.15 -13.62 9.97
N GLN A 301 1.29 -13.37 11.28
CA GLN A 301 2.11 -12.25 11.78
C GLN A 301 3.60 -12.43 11.46
N GLU A 302 4.14 -13.66 11.60
CA GLU A 302 5.53 -13.95 11.22
C GLU A 302 5.74 -13.86 9.71
N LEU A 303 4.80 -14.36 8.92
CA LEU A 303 4.83 -14.22 7.46
C LEU A 303 4.79 -12.75 7.05
N LYS A 304 3.92 -11.93 7.65
CA LYS A 304 3.91 -10.47 7.46
C LYS A 304 5.26 -9.86 7.76
N ALA A 305 5.87 -10.18 8.90
CA ALA A 305 7.19 -9.63 9.26
C ALA A 305 8.28 -9.97 8.22
N ILE A 306 8.27 -11.19 7.68
CA ILE A 306 9.23 -11.65 6.67
C ILE A 306 8.94 -11.01 5.30
N PHE A 307 7.67 -10.96 4.89
CA PHE A 307 7.23 -10.57 3.56
C PHE A 307 7.15 -9.06 3.36
N LEU A 308 6.61 -8.30 4.33
CA LEU A 308 6.47 -6.84 4.22
C LEU A 308 7.84 -6.15 4.08
N SER A 309 8.85 -6.61 4.82
CA SER A 309 10.23 -6.08 4.70
C SER A 309 10.86 -6.26 3.31
N ARG A 310 10.22 -7.04 2.43
CA ARG A 310 10.68 -7.34 1.07
C ARG A 310 9.67 -6.97 0.00
N PHE A 311 8.58 -6.30 0.37
CA PHE A 311 7.45 -6.01 -0.54
C PHE A 311 6.97 -7.30 -1.24
N ILE A 312 6.72 -8.35 -0.46
CA ILE A 312 6.09 -9.59 -0.94
C ILE A 312 4.62 -9.52 -0.55
N ASN A 313 3.74 -9.57 -1.55
CA ASN A 313 2.31 -9.66 -1.31
C ASN A 313 1.90 -11.12 -1.13
N PHE A 314 1.00 -11.35 -0.19
CA PHE A 314 0.41 -12.66 0.02
C PHE A 314 -1.09 -12.51 0.36
N TRP A 315 -1.86 -13.53 0.01
CA TRP A 315 -3.30 -13.57 0.25
C TRP A 315 -3.71 -14.99 0.71
N LEU A 316 -4.89 -15.09 1.32
CA LEU A 316 -5.49 -16.39 1.60
C LEU A 316 -5.75 -17.12 0.29
N TRP A 317 -5.58 -18.43 0.27
CA TRP A 317 -5.68 -19.23 -0.95
C TRP A 317 -6.52 -20.48 -0.77
N SER A 318 -7.18 -20.93 -1.84
CA SER A 318 -7.93 -22.19 -1.90
C SER A 318 -8.94 -22.28 -0.74
N GLU A 319 -9.01 -23.43 -0.07
CA GLU A 319 -9.90 -23.70 1.07
C GLU A 319 -9.87 -22.60 2.14
N SER A 320 -8.70 -22.02 2.46
CA SER A 320 -8.64 -20.96 3.47
C SER A 320 -9.33 -19.67 3.04
N LEU A 321 -9.29 -19.35 1.73
CA LEU A 321 -10.00 -18.20 1.18
C LEU A 321 -11.51 -18.45 1.13
N ASP A 322 -11.91 -19.64 0.66
CA ASP A 322 -13.32 -20.03 0.58
C ASP A 322 -13.98 -20.01 1.98
N GLU A 323 -13.33 -20.63 2.97
CA GLU A 323 -13.82 -20.64 4.35
C GLU A 323 -13.90 -19.23 4.93
N TRP A 324 -12.86 -18.42 4.74
CA TRP A 324 -12.88 -17.02 5.19
C TRP A 324 -14.07 -16.26 4.59
N PHE A 325 -14.28 -16.40 3.28
CA PHE A 325 -15.33 -15.69 2.57
C PHE A 325 -16.73 -16.06 3.07
N TYR A 326 -17.02 -17.35 3.26
CA TYR A 326 -18.37 -17.82 3.61
C TYR A 326 -18.65 -17.88 5.11
N THR A 327 -17.64 -18.16 5.94
CA THR A 327 -17.84 -18.44 7.38
C THR A 327 -17.24 -17.37 8.29
N CYS A 328 -16.47 -16.43 7.75
CA CYS A 328 -15.65 -15.50 8.53
C CYS A 328 -14.65 -16.20 9.47
N ASP A 329 -14.29 -17.45 9.16
CA ASP A 329 -13.29 -18.27 9.84
C ASP A 329 -12.51 -19.10 8.81
N ILE A 330 -11.33 -19.59 9.16
CA ILE A 330 -10.49 -20.40 8.26
C ILE A 330 -10.68 -21.90 8.53
N PHE A 331 -11.00 -22.28 9.79
CA PHE A 331 -10.89 -23.66 10.26
C PHE A 331 -12.24 -24.34 10.47
N HIS A 332 -13.17 -24.19 9.53
CA HIS A 332 -14.46 -24.88 9.61
C HIS A 332 -14.44 -26.22 8.86
N THR A 333 -13.92 -26.28 7.63
CA THR A 333 -13.78 -27.54 6.85
C THR A 333 -12.34 -27.97 6.57
N THR A 334 -11.35 -27.17 6.98
CA THR A 334 -9.93 -27.46 6.80
C THR A 334 -9.13 -27.28 8.09
N TYR A 335 -7.94 -27.88 8.13
CA TYR A 335 -6.98 -27.82 9.23
C TYR A 335 -5.67 -27.14 8.83
N GLU A 336 -5.54 -26.79 7.55
CA GLU A 336 -4.32 -26.25 6.99
C GLU A 336 -4.55 -24.79 6.63
N LEU A 337 -3.58 -23.94 6.93
CA LEU A 337 -3.59 -22.55 6.46
C LEU A 337 -2.96 -22.51 5.07
N SER A 338 -3.75 -22.19 4.05
CA SER A 338 -3.28 -22.05 2.68
C SER A 338 -3.20 -20.57 2.29
N ILE A 339 -2.03 -20.15 1.82
CA ILE A 339 -1.77 -18.80 1.31
C ILE A 339 -1.06 -18.86 -0.04
N ALA A 340 -1.21 -17.80 -0.82
CA ALA A 340 -0.51 -17.63 -2.08
C ALA A 340 0.39 -16.39 -2.05
N VAL A 341 1.46 -16.42 -2.84
CA VAL A 341 2.36 -15.30 -3.10
C VAL A 341 2.59 -15.17 -4.60
N SER A 342 2.75 -13.94 -5.11
CA SER A 342 3.12 -13.73 -6.52
C SER A 342 4.60 -14.06 -6.74
N GLY A 343 4.89 -14.84 -7.78
CA GLY A 343 6.21 -15.21 -8.25
C GLY A 343 7.06 -14.00 -8.62
N LEU A 344 6.44 -12.96 -9.17
CA LEU A 344 7.08 -11.67 -9.44
C LEU A 344 7.56 -11.01 -8.13
N SER A 345 6.71 -11.03 -7.10
CA SER A 345 7.02 -10.44 -5.80
C SER A 345 8.15 -11.16 -5.06
N ILE A 346 8.43 -12.43 -5.35
CA ILE A 346 9.52 -13.19 -4.70
C ILE A 346 10.78 -13.30 -5.56
N LYS A 347 10.81 -12.67 -6.74
CA LYS A 347 11.99 -12.69 -7.63
C LYS A 347 13.23 -12.17 -6.90
N GLY A 348 14.30 -12.97 -6.91
CA GLY A 348 15.56 -12.66 -6.22
C GLY A 348 15.53 -12.87 -4.70
N VAL A 349 14.47 -13.48 -4.15
CA VAL A 349 14.35 -13.82 -2.73
C VAL A 349 14.37 -15.34 -2.58
N ASN A 350 15.32 -15.85 -1.80
CA ASN A 350 15.28 -17.24 -1.36
C ASN A 350 14.34 -17.37 -0.15
N LEU A 351 13.10 -17.79 -0.38
CA LEU A 351 12.10 -17.94 0.68
C LEU A 351 12.51 -18.96 1.75
N ALA A 352 13.14 -20.07 1.35
CA ALA A 352 13.51 -21.14 2.27
C ALA A 352 14.51 -20.66 3.34
N GLU A 353 15.45 -19.80 2.96
CA GLU A 353 16.41 -19.20 3.89
C GLU A 353 15.75 -18.28 4.93
N GLN A 354 14.57 -17.72 4.62
CA GLN A 354 13.90 -16.77 5.52
C GLN A 354 13.36 -17.43 6.79
N TRP A 355 13.13 -18.74 6.76
CA TRP A 355 12.63 -19.51 7.90
C TRP A 355 13.74 -20.18 8.70
N ASN A 356 15.00 -20.11 8.25
CA ASN A 356 16.12 -20.67 8.99
C ASN A 356 16.27 -19.95 10.34
N GLY A 357 16.23 -20.72 11.44
CA GLY A 357 16.28 -20.16 12.80
C GLY A 357 15.05 -19.35 13.20
N ASN A 358 13.92 -19.44 12.48
CA ASN A 358 12.66 -18.87 12.94
C ASN A 358 12.12 -19.68 14.14
N ARG A 359 11.64 -18.97 15.17
CA ARG A 359 11.16 -19.56 16.42
C ARG A 359 9.79 -20.23 16.29
N TYR A 360 8.98 -19.79 15.33
CA TYR A 360 7.57 -20.15 15.17
C TYR A 360 7.30 -20.92 13.88
N LEU A 361 7.99 -20.57 12.79
CA LEU A 361 7.80 -21.18 11.47
C LEU A 361 8.96 -22.11 11.12
N GLU A 362 8.69 -23.39 10.95
CA GLU A 362 9.66 -24.38 10.48
C GLU A 362 9.36 -24.77 9.03
N LEU A 363 10.36 -24.71 8.14
CA LEU A 363 10.22 -25.27 6.80
C LEU A 363 10.29 -26.79 6.83
N VAL A 364 9.17 -27.45 6.57
CA VAL A 364 9.06 -28.92 6.55
C VAL A 364 9.46 -29.47 5.19
N LYS A 365 8.95 -28.86 4.11
CA LYS A 365 9.16 -29.37 2.75
C LYS A 365 9.08 -28.25 1.72
N THR A 366 9.90 -28.36 0.68
CA THR A 366 9.76 -27.59 -0.55
C THR A 366 9.39 -28.53 -1.69
N LEU A 367 8.35 -28.18 -2.43
CA LEU A 367 7.93 -28.86 -3.64
C LEU A 367 8.10 -27.88 -4.80
N ASN A 368 8.84 -28.29 -5.83
CA ASN A 368 9.14 -27.44 -6.97
C ASN A 368 8.90 -28.23 -8.26
N LEU A 369 8.12 -27.65 -9.17
CA LEU A 369 7.86 -28.17 -10.51
C LEU A 369 8.71 -27.35 -11.47
N GLU A 370 9.86 -27.89 -11.91
CA GLU A 370 10.74 -27.40 -12.99
C GLU A 370 10.59 -25.92 -13.40
N ASN A 371 10.80 -24.99 -12.46
CA ASN A 371 10.72 -23.54 -12.66
C ASN A 371 9.34 -22.97 -13.07
N LYS A 372 8.25 -23.73 -12.93
CA LYS A 372 6.87 -23.32 -13.27
C LYS A 372 6.00 -23.04 -12.05
N ALA A 373 6.21 -23.77 -10.96
CA ALA A 373 5.39 -23.63 -9.77
C ALA A 373 6.12 -24.17 -8.53
N ALA A 374 5.90 -23.53 -7.38
CA ALA A 374 6.50 -23.99 -6.12
C ALA A 374 5.46 -23.97 -4.99
N LYS A 375 5.61 -24.90 -4.05
CA LYS A 375 4.86 -24.96 -2.79
C LYS A 375 5.83 -25.15 -1.63
N PHE A 376 5.74 -24.29 -0.63
CA PHE A 376 6.46 -24.44 0.63
C PHE A 376 5.48 -24.90 1.70
N ILE A 377 5.87 -25.93 2.44
CA ILE A 377 5.08 -26.46 3.55
C ILE A 377 5.82 -26.10 4.83
N LEU A 378 5.18 -25.27 5.64
CA LEU A 378 5.68 -24.89 6.96
C LEU A 378 4.87 -25.57 8.06
N ASP A 379 5.49 -25.71 9.23
CA ASP A 379 4.82 -26.03 10.48
C ASP A 379 4.89 -24.83 11.43
N CYS A 380 3.76 -24.52 12.07
CA CYS A 380 3.67 -23.59 13.18
C CYS A 380 3.13 -24.31 14.40
N HIS A 381 4.00 -24.99 15.12
CA HIS A 381 3.68 -25.74 16.35
C HIS A 381 2.53 -26.73 16.15
N GLY A 382 2.57 -27.50 15.07
CA GLY A 382 1.58 -28.51 14.69
C GLY A 382 0.47 -28.02 13.76
N LEU A 383 0.42 -26.72 13.44
CA LEU A 383 -0.43 -26.20 12.37
C LEU A 383 0.35 -26.23 11.05
N ARG A 384 -0.14 -26.96 10.05
CA ARG A 384 0.46 -26.94 8.71
C ARG A 384 0.06 -25.67 7.95
N ILE A 385 1.04 -25.05 7.32
CA ILE A 385 0.87 -23.86 6.48
C ILE A 385 1.39 -24.18 5.08
N ASN A 386 0.56 -24.00 4.07
CA ASN A 386 0.91 -24.17 2.67
C ASN A 386 1.07 -22.81 2.01
N ILE A 387 2.26 -22.54 1.47
CA ILE A 387 2.54 -21.32 0.71
C ILE A 387 2.70 -21.70 -0.75
N PHE A 388 1.75 -21.29 -1.57
CA PHE A 388 1.75 -21.51 -3.01
C PHE A 388 2.38 -20.31 -3.72
N VAL A 389 3.33 -20.56 -4.62
CA VAL A 389 3.88 -19.51 -5.49
C VAL A 389 3.12 -19.52 -6.81
N GLY A 390 2.45 -18.41 -7.10
CA GLY A 390 1.73 -18.16 -8.34
C GLY A 390 2.62 -17.50 -9.38
N TYR A 391 2.78 -18.08 -10.57
CA TYR A 391 3.52 -17.45 -11.67
C TYR A 391 2.53 -16.94 -12.71
N GLU A 392 2.51 -15.63 -12.91
CA GLU A 392 1.65 -14.96 -13.90
C GLU A 392 2.22 -15.16 -15.32
N GLU A 393 1.38 -15.59 -16.26
CA GLU A 393 1.66 -15.70 -17.70
C GLU A 393 0.43 -15.24 -18.49
N ASP A 394 0.59 -14.15 -19.26
CA ASP A 394 -0.47 -13.49 -20.03
C ASP A 394 -1.76 -13.28 -19.20
N ASP A 395 -2.76 -14.12 -19.39
CA ASP A 395 -4.08 -14.08 -18.74
C ASP A 395 -4.25 -15.15 -17.63
N TYR A 396 -3.17 -15.82 -17.20
CA TYR A 396 -3.25 -16.95 -16.26
C TYR A 396 -2.26 -16.85 -15.12
N ILE A 397 -2.62 -17.43 -13.97
CA ILE A 397 -1.69 -17.66 -12.85
C ILE A 397 -1.50 -19.16 -12.66
N TRP A 398 -0.23 -19.59 -12.72
CA TRP A 398 0.18 -20.98 -12.49
C TRP A 398 0.48 -21.23 -11.02
N PHE A 399 -0.20 -22.20 -10.42
CA PHE A 399 0.08 -22.69 -9.07
C PHE A 399 0.50 -24.16 -9.06
N TYR A 400 1.17 -24.56 -7.98
CA TYR A 400 1.54 -25.95 -7.77
C TYR A 400 0.28 -26.79 -7.50
N ASN A 401 0.09 -27.87 -8.26
CA ASN A 401 -0.93 -28.88 -8.00
C ASN A 401 -0.26 -30.26 -7.82
N GLU A 402 -0.53 -30.92 -6.70
CA GLU A 402 0.03 -32.24 -6.35
C GLU A 402 -0.57 -33.39 -7.18
N THR A 403 -1.79 -33.18 -7.71
CA THR A 403 -2.53 -34.18 -8.52
C THR A 403 -2.32 -34.02 -10.02
N ALA A 404 -1.71 -32.91 -10.43
CA ALA A 404 -1.31 -32.66 -11.80
C ALA A 404 -0.19 -33.65 -12.17
N LYS A 405 -0.51 -34.65 -13.00
CA LYS A 405 0.53 -35.32 -13.77
C LYS A 405 1.26 -34.24 -14.57
N GLU A 406 2.58 -34.40 -14.78
CA GLU A 406 3.57 -33.43 -15.30
C GLU A 406 3.17 -32.51 -16.48
N ASN A 407 2.00 -32.68 -17.10
CA ASN A 407 1.45 -31.89 -18.19
C ASN A 407 0.24 -31.00 -17.86
N GLU A 408 -0.33 -31.02 -16.65
CA GLU A 408 -1.56 -30.25 -16.33
C GLU A 408 -1.42 -29.43 -15.04
N SER A 409 -0.54 -28.43 -15.01
CA SER A 409 -0.66 -27.37 -14.01
C SER A 409 -2.03 -26.69 -14.18
N ASN A 410 -2.81 -26.60 -13.10
CA ASN A 410 -4.14 -25.98 -13.16
C ASN A 410 -3.99 -24.50 -13.50
N ARG A 411 -4.71 -24.07 -14.53
CA ARG A 411 -4.84 -22.67 -14.92
C ARG A 411 -5.98 -22.05 -14.14
N TYR A 412 -5.73 -20.91 -13.51
CA TYR A 412 -6.77 -20.03 -12.99
C TYR A 412 -6.66 -18.70 -13.75
N LEU A 413 -7.83 -18.19 -14.16
CA LEU A 413 -8.03 -16.87 -14.77
C LEU A 413 -8.10 -15.81 -13.66
#